data_AF-A0AAV4ZB87-F1
#
_entry.id   AF-A0AAV4ZB87-F1
#
_cell.length_a   1.000
_cell.length_b   1.000
_cell.length_c   1.000
_cell.angle_alpha   90.00
_cell.angle_beta   90.00
_cell.angle_gamma   90.00
#
_symmetry.space_group_name_H-M   'P 1'
#
loop_
_entity.id
_entity.type
_entity.pdbx_description
1 polymer ?
#
loop_
_entity_poly.entity_id
_entity_poly.type
_entity_poly.pdbx_seq_one_letter_code
_entity_poly.pdbx_strand_id
1 'polypeptide(L)' 'MLGRALMHVRAAIALRDCAASAPSDIERHLLMKVAAIHEARARKVLRASQSQGRRR' A
#
# COMPACT_ATOMS: atom_id res chain seq x y z
N MET A 1 6.28 -5.90 -12.94
CA MET A 1 5.16 -5.88 -11.98
C MET A 1 5.61 -5.72 -10.52
N LEU A 2 6.68 -6.39 -10.10
CA LEU A 2 7.23 -6.27 -8.74
C LEU A 2 7.54 -4.82 -8.33
N GLY A 3 8.16 -4.02 -9.21
CA GLY A 3 8.43 -2.60 -8.93
C GLY A 3 7.17 -1.76 -8.63
N ARG A 4 6.03 -2.08 -9.27
CA ARG A 4 4.75 -1.41 -8.99
C ARG A 4 4.16 -1.84 -7.65
N ALA A 5 4.31 -3.11 -7.27
CA ALA A 5 3.90 -3.59 -5.95
C ALA A 5 4.76 -2.92 -4.85
N LEU A 6 6.07 -2.85 -5.04
CA LEU A 6 6.99 -2.21 -4.11
C LEU A 6 6.71 -0.71 -3.95
N MET A 7 6.35 -0.01 -5.03
CA MET A 7 5.91 1.39 -4.92
C MET A 7 4.70 1.53 -3.99
N HIS A 8 3.69 0.67 -4.13
CA HIS A 8 2.52 0.70 -3.26
C HIS A 8 2.88 0.38 -1.80
N VAL A 9 3.76 -0.60 -1.55
CA VAL A 9 4.23 -0.93 -0.20
C VAL A 9 4.95 0.26 0.43
N ARG A 10 5.89 0.91 -0.28
CA ARG A 10 6.63 2.07 0.21
C ARG A 10 5.70 3.24 0.55
N ALA A 11 4.71 3.51 -0.29
CA ALA A 11 3.71 4.54 -0.01
C ALA A 11 2.87 4.21 1.24
N ALA A 12 2.47 2.95 1.43
CA ALA A 12 1.73 2.54 2.63
C ALA A 12 2.56 2.71 3.91
N ILE A 13 3.86 2.42 3.86
CA ILE A 13 4.79 2.64 4.99
C ILE A 13 4.90 4.13 5.29
N ALA A 14 5.23 4.96 4.30
CA ALA A 14 5.37 6.41 4.49
C ALA A 14 4.09 7.04 5.07
N LEU A 15 2.91 6.61 4.62
CA LEU A 15 1.64 7.11 5.15
C LEU A 15 1.41 6.72 6.61
N ARG A 16 1.84 5.52 7.04
CA ARG A 16 1.78 5.10 8.44
C ARG A 16 2.74 5.88 9.32
N ASP A 17 3.93 6.17 8.80
CA ASP A 17 4.91 6.99 9.51
C ASP A 17 4.36 8.41 9.71
N CYS A 18 3.78 9.02 8.67
CA CYS A 18 3.08 10.31 8.80
C CYS A 18 1.90 10.24 9.78
N ALA A 19 1.13 9.15 9.77
CA ALA A 19 0.00 8.97 10.67
C ALA A 19 0.43 8.89 12.15
N ALA A 20 1.61 8.35 12.43
CA ALA A 20 2.17 8.27 13.78
C ALA A 20 2.52 9.66 14.35
N SER A 21 2.89 10.61 13.48
CA SER A 21 3.17 12.00 13.84
C SER A 21 2.00 12.97 13.63
N ALA A 22 0.82 12.48 13.23
CA ALA A 22 -0.30 13.35 12.87
C ALA A 22 -0.88 14.09 14.10
N PRO A 23 -1.03 15.42 14.05
CA PRO A 23 -1.53 16.22 15.18
C PRO A 23 -3.02 16.05 15.45
N SER A 24 -3.80 15.49 14.52
CA SER A 24 -5.23 15.28 14.69
C SER A 24 -5.66 13.85 14.40
N ASP A 25 -6.70 13.41 15.11
CA ASP A 25 -7.29 12.09 14.92
C ASP A 25 -7.90 11.91 13.52
N ILE A 26 -8.45 12.99 12.95
CA ILE A 26 -9.00 13.00 11.59
C ILE A 26 -7.89 12.77 10.56
N GLU A 27 -6.79 13.49 10.67
CA GLU A 27 -5.64 13.35 9.78
C GLU A 27 -5.01 11.96 9.92
N ARG A 28 -4.80 11.48 11.14
CA ARG A 28 -4.34 10.12 11.41
C ARG A 28 -5.25 9.09 10.75
N HIS A 29 -6.57 9.25 10.89
CA HIS A 29 -7.55 8.36 10.28
C HIS A 29 -7.47 8.36 8.74
N LEU A 30 -7.39 9.54 8.13
CA LEU A 30 -7.26 9.69 6.69
C LEU A 30 -5.99 9.01 6.17
N LEU A 31 -4.84 9.31 6.78
CA LEU A 31 -3.55 8.72 6.41
C LEU A 31 -3.56 7.19 6.50
N MET A 32 -4.14 6.64 7.58
CA MET A 32 -4.30 5.20 7.75
C MET A 32 -5.23 4.57 6.70
N LYS A 33 -6.32 5.24 6.31
CA LYS A 33 -7.21 4.78 5.23
C LYS A 33 -6.49 4.74 3.89
N VAL A 34 -5.72 5.78 3.56
CA VAL A 34 -4.94 5.83 2.32
C VAL A 34 -3.84 4.74 2.33
N ALA A 35 -3.17 4.53 3.46
CA ALA A 35 -2.18 3.46 3.60
C ALA A 35 -2.80 2.08 3.28
N ALA A 36 -4.01 1.79 3.82
CA ALA A 36 -4.72 0.54 3.57
C ALA A 36 -5.08 0.36 2.08
N ILE A 37 -5.42 1.43 1.36
CA ILE A 37 -5.67 1.38 -0.09
C ILE A 37 -4.39 0.97 -0.83
N HIS A 38 -3.24 1.55 -0.46
CA HIS A 38 -1.96 1.20 -1.06
C HIS A 38 -1.59 -0.27 -0.80
N GLU A 39 -1.80 -0.78 0.41
CA GLU A 39 -1.60 -2.21 0.68
C GLU A 39 -2.50 -3.11 -0.17
N ALA A 40 -3.79 -2.77 -0.29
CA ALA A 40 -4.72 -3.53 -1.12
C ALA A 40 -4.29 -3.56 -2.59
N ARG A 41 -3.80 -2.43 -3.11
CA ARG A 41 -3.23 -2.34 -4.46
C ARG A 41 -1.96 -3.17 -4.61
N ALA A 42 -1.04 -3.13 -3.64
CA ALA A 42 0.15 -3.98 -3.64
C ALA A 42 -0.21 -5.47 -3.72
N ARG A 43 -1.14 -5.93 -2.86
CA ARG A 43 -1.64 -7.31 -2.86
C ARG A 43 -2.26 -7.70 -4.20
N LYS A 44 -3.05 -6.81 -4.81
CA LYS A 44 -3.65 -7.04 -6.14
C LYS A 44 -2.58 -7.24 -7.22
N VAL A 45 -1.54 -6.39 -7.25
CA VAL A 45 -0.44 -6.48 -8.23
C VAL A 45 0.36 -7.77 -8.05
N LEU A 46 0.66 -8.16 -6.81
CA LEU A 46 1.38 -9.40 -6.52
C LEU A 46 0.58 -10.64 -6.94
N ARG A 47 -0.72 -10.69 -6.63
CA ARG A 47 -1.60 -11.79 -7.06
C ARG A 47 -1.71 -11.90 -8.58
N ALA A 48 -1.81 -10.76 -9.28
CA ALA A 48 -1.82 -10.74 -10.74
C ALA A 48 -0.49 -11.22 -11.35
N SER A 49 0.64 -10.96 -10.67
CA SER A 49 1.95 -11.46 -11.11
C SER A 49 2.06 -12.98 -10.95
N GLN A 50 1.52 -13.52 -9.85
CA GLN A 50 1.51 -14.97 -9.60
C GLN A 50 0.60 -15.73 -10.56
N SER A 51 -0.56 -15.17 -10.93
CA SER A 51 -1.47 -15.81 -11.89
C SER A 51 -0.92 -15.83 -13.32
N GLN A 52 -0.07 -14.86 -13.68
CA GLN A 52 0.65 -14.87 -14.97
C GLN A 52 1.82 -15.87 -14.97
N GLY A 53 2.55 -16.01 -13.87
CA GLY A 53 3.65 -16.99 -13.76
C GLY A 53 3.19 -18.44 -13.81
N ARG A 54 1.95 -18.74 -13.40
CA ARG A 54 1.36 -20.09 -13.42
C ARG A 54 0.79 -20.50 -14.78
N ARG A 55 0.75 -19.59 -15.75
CA ARG A 55 0.27 -19.84 -17.14
C ARG A 55 1.40 -19.90 -18.17
N ARG A 56 2.64 -19.74 -17.75
CA ARG A 56 3.85 -19.90 -18.57
C ARG A 56 4.56 -21.18 -18.16
#